data_AF-A0A7X8C954-F1
#
_entry.id   AF-A0A7X8C954-F1
#
_cell.length_a   1.000
_cell.length_b   1.000
_cell.length_c   1.000
_cell.angle_alpha   90.00
_cell.angle_beta   90.00
_cell.angle_gamma   90.00
#
_symmetry.space_group_name_H-M   'P 1'
#
loop_
_entity.id
_entity.type
_entity.pdbx_description
1 polymer ?
#
loop_
_entity_poly.entity_id
_entity_poly.type
_entity_poly.pdbx_seq_one_letter_code
_entity_poly.pdbx_strand_id
1 'polypeptide(L)'
;GGNEYRHFDISSYYAAGEGVDRIIFNRDYYEAFLKEDLPQKSRTYISQPDANGRFIINFQEAFQDVQTEADYVQVHFSLLTDQPFLDGLVFIGGDYNYNLLDDSAQMQFDFDTQRYTKTLLLKQGGYSYQYWFLPKGKTAASAGKIEGSFWQTKNEYTVYFYHRAWGERYDRLIGYCVID
;
A
#
# COMPACT_ATOMS: atom_id res chain seq x y z
N GLY A 1 7.00 14.38 -4.96
CA GLY A 1 5.77 14.99 -4.42
C GLY A 1 4.76 13.90 -4.18
N GLY A 2 3.98 13.98 -3.11
CA GLY A 2 3.12 12.90 -2.63
C GLY A 2 3.02 12.96 -1.11
N ASN A 3 2.89 11.83 -0.44
CA ASN A 3 3.12 11.74 0.99
C ASN A 3 3.94 10.47 1.27
N GLU A 4 4.48 10.33 2.47
CA GLU A 4 5.16 9.09 2.90
C GLU A 4 4.13 7.95 2.92
N TYR A 5 4.56 6.72 2.68
CA TYR A 5 3.71 5.55 2.78
C TYR A 5 3.30 5.29 4.24
N ARG A 6 2.06 4.83 4.43
CA ARG A 6 1.63 4.28 5.72
C ARG A 6 2.25 2.90 5.86
N HIS A 7 2.48 2.46 7.09
CA HIS A 7 3.00 1.12 7.34
C HIS A 7 2.27 0.42 8.48
N PHE A 8 2.28 -0.91 8.40
CA PHE A 8 1.81 -1.77 9.48
C PHE A 8 2.67 -3.03 9.57
N ASP A 9 2.66 -3.66 10.75
CA ASP A 9 3.40 -4.89 11.02
C ASP A 9 2.49 -5.99 11.58
N ILE A 10 2.42 -7.10 10.87
CA ILE A 10 1.70 -8.32 11.26
C ILE A 10 2.66 -9.51 11.43
N SER A 11 3.92 -9.25 11.80
CA SER A 11 4.95 -10.28 11.97
C SER A 11 4.75 -11.22 13.17
N SER A 12 3.84 -10.92 14.09
CA SER A 12 3.48 -11.80 15.22
C SER A 12 1.96 -11.90 15.38
N TYR A 13 1.48 -13.04 15.87
CA TYR A 13 0.07 -13.24 16.26
C TYR A 13 -0.25 -12.74 17.65
N TYR A 14 0.77 -12.69 18.53
CA TYR A 14 0.57 -12.47 19.96
C TYR A 14 0.60 -10.99 20.33
N ALA A 15 1.18 -10.16 19.47
CA ALA A 15 1.27 -8.73 19.65
C ALA A 15 0.69 -8.01 18.42
N ALA A 16 -0.24 -7.09 18.66
CA ALA A 16 -0.62 -6.12 17.64
C ALA A 16 0.59 -5.21 17.38
N GLY A 17 1.19 -5.35 16.20
CA GLY A 17 2.32 -4.54 15.77
C GLY A 17 1.91 -3.09 15.45
N GLU A 18 2.85 -2.32 14.89
CA GLU A 18 2.56 -0.97 14.45
C GLU A 18 1.44 -0.97 13.39
N GLY A 19 0.58 0.05 13.39
CA GLY A 19 -0.55 0.14 12.44
C GLY A 19 -1.69 -0.86 12.67
N VAL A 20 -1.53 -1.88 13.51
CA VAL A 20 -2.56 -2.88 13.83
C VAL A 20 -3.36 -2.45 15.06
N ASP A 21 -4.69 -2.53 15.01
CA ASP A 21 -5.59 -2.32 16.14
C ASP A 21 -5.74 -3.60 16.97
N ARG A 22 -6.05 -4.71 16.30
CA ARG A 22 -6.21 -6.02 16.94
C ARG A 22 -6.06 -7.18 15.98
N ILE A 23 -5.69 -8.33 16.51
CA ILE A 23 -5.63 -9.61 15.79
C ILE A 23 -6.60 -10.59 16.46
N ILE A 24 -7.41 -11.27 15.66
CA ILE A 24 -8.43 -12.22 16.12
C ILE A 24 -8.20 -13.55 15.41
N PHE A 25 -8.29 -14.65 16.16
CA PHE A 25 -8.31 -15.98 15.59
C PHE A 25 -9.75 -16.44 15.35
N ASN A 26 -10.12 -16.66 14.09
CA ASN A 26 -11.46 -17.07 13.69
C ASN A 26 -11.44 -18.50 13.14
N ARG A 27 -11.49 -19.47 14.07
CA ARG A 27 -11.55 -20.93 13.85
C ARG A 27 -10.38 -21.52 13.05
N ASP A 28 -10.20 -21.08 11.81
CA ASP A 28 -9.29 -21.64 10.82
C ASP A 28 -8.22 -20.63 10.35
N TYR A 29 -8.41 -19.32 10.59
CA TYR A 29 -7.46 -18.28 10.16
C TYR A 29 -7.38 -17.10 11.12
N TYR A 30 -6.31 -16.32 10.99
CA TYR A 30 -6.14 -15.06 11.70
C TYR A 30 -6.67 -13.88 10.88
N GLU A 31 -7.28 -12.94 11.58
CA GLU A 31 -7.74 -11.66 11.05
C GLU A 31 -7.03 -10.53 11.77
N ALA A 32 -6.36 -9.65 11.03
CA ALA A 32 -5.74 -8.43 11.55
C ALA A 32 -6.59 -7.22 11.13
N PHE A 33 -7.12 -6.50 12.11
CA PHE A 33 -7.80 -5.23 11.89
C PHE A 33 -6.79 -4.11 12.05
N LEU A 34 -6.59 -3.33 11.00
CA LEU A 34 -5.72 -2.16 11.07
C LEU A 34 -6.42 -1.01 11.79
N LYS A 35 -5.60 -0.09 12.31
CA LYS A 35 -6.10 1.17 12.85
C LYS A 35 -6.83 1.93 11.75
N GLU A 36 -7.86 2.65 12.15
CA GLU A 36 -8.65 3.45 11.21
C GLU A 36 -7.82 4.63 10.67
N ASP A 37 -7.72 4.68 9.35
CA ASP A 37 -7.02 5.74 8.65
C ASP A 37 -7.91 6.92 8.36
N LEU A 38 -7.30 8.11 8.38
CA LEU A 38 -7.93 9.38 8.02
C LEU A 38 -7.20 9.99 6.82
N PRO A 39 -7.92 10.68 5.92
CA PRO A 39 -7.32 11.45 4.84
C PRO A 39 -6.30 12.48 5.37
N GLN A 40 -5.12 12.52 4.75
CA GLN A 40 -4.01 13.39 5.18
C GLN A 40 -3.87 14.67 4.33
N LYS A 41 -4.63 14.82 3.24
CA LYS A 41 -4.57 15.98 2.33
C LYS A 41 -4.57 17.36 3.03
N SER A 42 -5.33 17.50 4.12
CA SER A 42 -5.48 18.78 4.84
C SER A 42 -4.57 18.91 6.06
N ARG A 43 -3.68 17.93 6.31
CA ARG A 43 -2.78 17.92 7.48
C ARG A 43 -1.42 18.50 7.13
N THR A 44 -0.71 18.96 8.15
CA THR A 44 0.70 19.37 8.02
C THR A 44 1.56 18.15 7.74
N TYR A 45 2.53 18.29 6.83
CA TYR A 45 3.50 17.25 6.52
C TYR A 45 4.28 16.82 7.77
N ILE A 46 4.37 15.51 7.99
CA ILE A 46 5.20 14.89 9.02
C ILE A 46 6.14 13.92 8.30
N SER A 47 7.45 14.10 8.48
CA SER A 47 8.43 13.18 7.93
C SER A 47 8.41 11.89 8.75
N GLN A 48 8.16 10.77 8.07
CA GLN A 48 8.21 9.43 8.63
C GLN A 48 9.13 8.60 7.73
N PRO A 49 10.06 7.80 8.28
CA PRO A 49 10.81 6.85 7.48
C PRO A 49 9.85 5.82 6.90
N ASP A 50 9.85 5.67 5.58
CA ASP A 50 9.08 4.65 4.88
C ASP A 50 10.00 3.75 4.03
N ALA A 51 9.41 2.74 3.41
CA ALA A 51 10.10 1.86 2.47
C ALA A 51 9.68 2.09 1.01
N ASN A 52 9.11 3.27 0.68
CA ASN A 52 8.58 3.61 -0.65
C ASN A 52 7.61 2.56 -1.24
N GLY A 53 6.69 2.03 -0.43
CA GLY A 53 5.70 1.03 -0.89
C GLY A 53 6.16 -0.42 -0.80
N ARG A 54 7.42 -0.68 -0.43
CA ARG A 54 7.96 -2.03 -0.25
C ARG A 54 7.35 -2.74 0.96
N PHE A 55 7.44 -4.07 0.93
CA PHE A 55 7.09 -4.93 2.04
C PHE A 55 8.23 -5.91 2.35
N ILE A 56 8.21 -6.46 3.55
CA ILE A 56 9.14 -7.50 3.98
C ILE A 56 8.35 -8.61 4.65
N ILE A 57 8.50 -9.84 4.14
CA ILE A 57 7.95 -11.02 4.81
C ILE A 57 8.77 -11.27 6.07
N ASN A 58 8.09 -11.27 7.22
CA ASN A 58 8.71 -11.49 8.50
C ASN A 58 7.77 -12.27 9.44
N PHE A 59 8.32 -13.16 10.26
CA PHE A 59 7.61 -13.91 11.28
C PHE A 59 8.50 -13.99 12.51
N GLN A 60 8.06 -13.40 13.62
CA GLN A 60 8.90 -13.22 14.81
C GLN A 60 9.28 -14.55 15.47
N GLU A 61 8.37 -15.52 15.39
CA GLU A 61 8.56 -16.85 15.96
C GLU A 61 9.21 -17.82 14.96
N ALA A 62 9.72 -17.33 13.84
CA ALA A 62 10.43 -18.16 12.87
C ALA A 62 11.71 -18.76 13.45
N PHE A 63 11.94 -20.04 13.19
CA PHE A 63 13.09 -20.80 13.68
C PHE A 63 14.18 -20.95 12.60
N GLN A 64 13.82 -21.20 11.34
CA GLN A 64 14.78 -21.42 10.25
C GLN A 64 14.55 -20.49 9.07
N ASP A 65 13.37 -20.56 8.46
CA ASP A 65 13.08 -19.84 7.22
C ASP A 65 11.70 -19.19 7.25
N VAL A 66 11.73 -17.86 7.40
CA VAL A 66 10.56 -17.01 7.40
C VAL A 66 9.75 -17.14 6.11
N GLN A 67 10.38 -17.50 4.98
CA GLN A 67 9.69 -17.67 3.72
C GLN A 67 8.82 -18.93 3.67
N THR A 68 9.06 -19.93 4.52
CA THR A 68 8.24 -21.14 4.59
C THR A 68 7.38 -21.19 5.84
N GLU A 69 7.78 -20.50 6.90
CA GLU A 69 7.13 -20.55 8.21
C GLU A 69 6.07 -19.46 8.43
N ALA A 70 6.19 -18.31 7.74
CA ALA A 70 5.19 -17.25 7.83
C ALA A 70 3.87 -17.67 7.17
N ASP A 71 2.76 -17.48 7.89
CA ASP A 71 1.41 -17.81 7.38
C ASP A 71 0.73 -16.59 6.74
N TYR A 72 -0.47 -16.81 6.23
CA TYR A 72 -1.34 -15.76 5.71
C TYR A 72 -2.38 -15.31 6.74
N VAL A 73 -2.59 -14.01 6.78
CA VAL A 73 -3.53 -13.31 7.66
C VAL A 73 -4.50 -12.51 6.80
N GLN A 74 -5.78 -12.52 7.15
CA GLN A 74 -6.75 -11.61 6.54
C GLN A 74 -6.60 -10.22 7.15
N VAL A 75 -6.09 -9.27 6.37
CA VAL A 75 -5.85 -7.89 6.79
C VAL A 75 -7.00 -7.01 6.36
N HIS A 76 -7.65 -6.37 7.34
CA HIS A 76 -8.77 -5.47 7.14
C HIS A 76 -8.30 -4.01 7.19
N PHE A 77 -8.34 -3.36 6.03
CA PHE A 77 -8.05 -1.94 5.85
C PHE A 77 -9.32 -1.11 6.03
N SER A 78 -9.20 0.05 6.67
CA SER A 78 -10.31 0.95 6.95
C SER A 78 -9.88 2.40 6.81
N LEU A 79 -10.46 3.12 5.84
CA LEU A 79 -10.26 4.55 5.63
C LEU A 79 -11.57 5.29 5.91
N LEU A 80 -11.63 6.06 7.00
CA LEU A 80 -12.80 6.84 7.37
C LEU A 80 -12.91 8.10 6.51
N THR A 81 -14.06 8.28 5.85
CA THR A 81 -14.35 9.46 5.04
C THR A 81 -15.80 9.87 5.23
N ASP A 82 -16.05 11.14 5.57
CA ASP A 82 -17.41 11.65 5.81
C ASP A 82 -18.39 11.40 4.65
N GLN A 83 -17.87 11.37 3.41
CA GLN A 83 -18.64 11.12 2.20
C GLN A 83 -17.85 10.27 1.20
N PRO A 84 -18.54 9.43 0.41
CA PRO A 84 -17.91 8.68 -0.68
C PRO A 84 -17.44 9.63 -1.79
N PHE A 85 -16.34 9.27 -2.44
CA PHE A 85 -15.90 9.91 -3.67
C PHE A 85 -16.77 9.43 -4.84
N LEU A 86 -17.68 10.29 -5.31
CA LEU A 86 -18.61 9.97 -6.40
C LEU A 86 -17.98 10.11 -7.80
N ASP A 87 -16.83 10.78 -7.89
CA ASP A 87 -16.12 11.13 -9.12
C ASP A 87 -14.97 10.17 -9.46
N GLY A 88 -14.88 9.02 -8.80
CA GLY A 88 -13.84 8.04 -9.05
C GLY A 88 -13.86 6.84 -8.10
N LEU A 89 -12.78 6.08 -8.12
CA LEU A 89 -12.59 4.87 -7.32
C LEU A 89 -11.39 5.03 -6.40
N VAL A 90 -11.43 4.35 -5.26
CA VAL A 90 -10.33 4.30 -4.28
C VAL A 90 -9.69 2.93 -4.35
N PHE A 91 -8.37 2.92 -4.42
CA PHE A 91 -7.55 1.71 -4.42
C PHE A 91 -6.58 1.77 -3.26
N ILE A 92 -6.25 0.60 -2.73
CA ILE A 92 -5.08 0.44 -1.86
C ILE A 92 -3.89 -0.01 -2.72
N GLY A 93 -2.79 0.74 -2.62
CA GLY A 93 -1.57 0.53 -3.40
C GLY A 93 -0.38 0.16 -2.52
N GLY A 94 0.49 -0.69 -3.06
CA GLY A 94 1.77 -1.07 -2.47
C GLY A 94 2.43 -2.18 -3.30
N ASP A 95 3.72 -2.45 -3.05
CA ASP A 95 4.48 -3.42 -3.87
C ASP A 95 3.97 -4.86 -3.70
N TYR A 96 3.22 -5.15 -2.65
CA TYR A 96 2.64 -6.47 -2.38
C TYR A 96 1.71 -6.96 -3.49
N ASN A 97 1.13 -6.06 -4.28
CA ASN A 97 0.32 -6.39 -5.46
C ASN A 97 0.92 -5.83 -6.76
N TYR A 98 2.23 -5.54 -6.77
CA TYR A 98 2.93 -4.92 -7.89
C TYR A 98 2.36 -3.57 -8.32
N ASN A 99 1.76 -2.81 -7.38
CA ASN A 99 1.14 -1.51 -7.64
C ASN A 99 0.01 -1.57 -8.70
N LEU A 100 -0.65 -2.73 -8.83
CA LEU A 100 -1.74 -2.93 -9.78
C LEU A 100 -3.06 -2.32 -9.28
N LEU A 101 -3.77 -1.66 -10.19
CA LEU A 101 -5.08 -1.05 -9.95
C LEU A 101 -6.19 -1.97 -10.49
N ASP A 102 -6.36 -3.12 -9.84
CA ASP A 102 -7.37 -4.12 -10.20
C ASP A 102 -8.46 -4.26 -9.12
N ASP A 103 -9.44 -5.13 -9.36
CA ASP A 103 -10.54 -5.38 -8.42
C ASP A 103 -10.04 -5.92 -7.06
N SER A 104 -8.84 -6.54 -7.03
CA SER A 104 -8.21 -6.99 -5.78
C SER A 104 -7.72 -5.82 -4.94
N ALA A 105 -7.40 -4.68 -5.54
CA ALA A 105 -6.95 -3.47 -4.86
C ALA A 105 -8.08 -2.45 -4.62
N GLN A 106 -9.21 -2.55 -5.34
CA GLN A 106 -10.30 -1.60 -5.21
C GLN A 106 -10.99 -1.69 -3.83
N MET A 107 -11.10 -0.56 -3.14
CA MET A 107 -11.84 -0.43 -1.88
C MET A 107 -13.33 -0.19 -2.11
N GLN A 108 -14.14 -0.64 -1.17
CA GLN A 108 -15.60 -0.46 -1.20
C GLN A 108 -16.02 0.50 -0.11
N PHE A 109 -16.91 1.44 -0.44
CA PHE A 109 -17.47 2.35 0.57
C PHE A 109 -18.67 1.69 1.25
N ASP A 110 -18.62 1.62 2.56
CA ASP A 110 -19.73 1.22 3.41
C ASP A 110 -20.47 2.47 3.91
N PHE A 111 -21.76 2.57 3.56
CA PHE A 111 -22.62 3.70 3.93
C PHE A 111 -23.03 3.68 5.41
N ASP A 112 -23.09 2.50 6.04
CA ASP A 112 -23.51 2.36 7.43
C ASP A 112 -22.39 2.81 8.38
N THR A 113 -21.14 2.51 8.00
CA THR A 113 -19.96 2.79 8.83
C THR A 113 -19.12 3.97 8.31
N GLN A 114 -19.57 4.62 7.23
CA GLN A 114 -18.96 5.80 6.59
C GLN A 114 -17.46 5.69 6.32
N ARG A 115 -17.04 4.54 5.81
CA ARG A 115 -15.63 4.22 5.58
C ARG A 115 -15.44 3.39 4.31
N TYR A 116 -14.28 3.54 3.70
CA TYR A 116 -13.80 2.59 2.71
C TYR A 116 -13.16 1.39 3.40
N THR A 117 -13.61 0.19 3.04
CA THR A 117 -13.07 -1.07 3.56
C THR A 117 -12.48 -1.91 2.45
N LYS A 118 -11.46 -2.69 2.81
CA LYS A 118 -10.92 -3.75 1.96
C LYS A 118 -10.28 -4.82 2.83
N THR A 119 -10.53 -6.09 2.51
CA THR A 119 -9.85 -7.22 3.13
C THR A 119 -8.91 -7.84 2.12
N LEU A 120 -7.64 -8.02 2.50
CA LEU A 120 -6.62 -8.67 1.68
C LEU A 120 -6.01 -9.85 2.45
N LEU A 121 -5.73 -10.94 1.75
CA LEU A 121 -4.97 -12.05 2.31
C LEU A 121 -3.48 -11.77 2.11
N LEU A 122 -2.78 -11.42 3.19
CA LEU A 122 -1.36 -11.04 3.16
C LEU A 122 -0.55 -11.99 4.03
N LYS A 123 0.67 -12.30 3.59
CA LYS A 123 1.61 -13.11 4.36
C LYS A 123 2.17 -12.30 5.53
N GLN A 124 2.54 -12.91 6.65
CA GLN A 124 3.07 -12.16 7.79
C GLN A 124 4.32 -11.34 7.43
N GLY A 125 4.40 -10.13 8.00
CA GLY A 125 5.48 -9.19 7.71
C GLY A 125 5.11 -7.73 7.93
N GLY A 126 6.04 -6.86 7.54
CA GLY A 126 5.86 -5.42 7.51
C GLY A 126 5.50 -4.94 6.11
N TYR A 127 4.49 -4.09 5.99
CA TYR A 127 3.97 -3.62 4.71
C TYR A 127 3.88 -2.10 4.69
N SER A 128 4.33 -1.50 3.59
CA SER A 128 4.03 -0.11 3.24
C SER A 128 2.85 -0.06 2.28
N TYR A 129 1.91 0.86 2.50
CA TYR A 129 0.72 1.02 1.67
C TYR A 129 0.26 2.48 1.61
N GLN A 130 -0.51 2.81 0.57
CA GLN A 130 -1.14 4.12 0.39
C GLN A 130 -2.52 3.99 -0.25
N TYR A 131 -3.35 5.01 -0.04
CA TYR A 131 -4.62 5.14 -0.73
C TYR A 131 -4.50 5.98 -1.99
N TRP A 132 -4.86 5.39 -3.13
CA TRP A 132 -4.83 6.04 -4.43
C TRP A 132 -6.24 6.28 -4.96
N PHE A 133 -6.45 7.47 -5.51
CA PHE A 133 -7.71 7.85 -6.12
C PHE A 133 -7.59 7.82 -7.65
N LEU A 134 -8.46 7.07 -8.31
CA LEU A 134 -8.59 6.99 -9.76
C LEU A 134 -9.83 7.77 -10.21
N PRO A 135 -9.69 8.94 -10.87
CA PRO A 135 -10.83 9.69 -11.39
C PRO A 135 -11.58 8.92 -12.48
N LYS A 136 -12.90 9.06 -12.53
CA LYS A 136 -13.74 8.40 -13.54
C LYS A 136 -13.27 8.76 -14.95
N GLY A 137 -13.05 7.74 -15.78
CA GLY A 137 -12.61 7.89 -17.18
C GLY A 137 -11.10 8.11 -17.35
N LYS A 138 -10.30 8.05 -16.28
CA LYS A 138 -8.84 8.02 -16.36
C LYS A 138 -8.30 6.62 -16.09
N THR A 139 -7.04 6.40 -16.48
CA THR A 139 -6.30 5.15 -16.23
C THR A 139 -5.22 5.30 -15.17
N ALA A 140 -4.84 6.54 -14.83
CA ALA A 140 -3.81 6.83 -13.83
C ALA A 140 -4.42 7.29 -12.51
N ALA A 141 -4.09 6.59 -11.43
CA ALA A 141 -4.47 6.97 -10.08
C ALA A 141 -3.44 7.93 -9.46
N SER A 142 -3.83 8.63 -8.40
CA SER A 142 -2.94 9.54 -7.66
C SER A 142 -3.23 9.50 -6.16
N ALA A 143 -2.18 9.59 -5.33
CA ALA A 143 -2.31 9.69 -3.88
C ALA A 143 -2.83 11.07 -3.41
N GLY A 144 -2.70 12.11 -4.25
CA GLY A 144 -2.90 13.51 -3.85
C GLY A 144 -4.27 13.87 -3.28
N LYS A 145 -5.33 13.14 -3.64
CA LYS A 145 -6.68 13.44 -3.14
C LYS A 145 -6.90 12.96 -1.69
N ILE A 146 -6.26 11.86 -1.30
CA ILE A 146 -6.44 11.22 0.00
C ILE A 146 -5.22 11.49 0.90
N GLU A 147 -4.03 11.13 0.43
CA GLU A 147 -2.78 11.27 1.18
C GLU A 147 -2.21 12.69 1.15
N GLY A 148 -2.53 13.46 0.11
CA GLY A 148 -1.98 14.80 -0.09
C GLY A 148 -0.74 14.81 -1.00
N SER A 149 -0.20 16.01 -1.23
CA SER A 149 0.99 16.21 -2.05
C SER A 149 1.88 17.27 -1.41
N PHE A 150 2.95 16.79 -0.81
CA PHE A 150 3.99 17.56 -0.15
C PHE A 150 5.28 17.47 -0.95
N TRP A 151 6.04 18.56 -0.99
CA TRP A 151 7.29 18.61 -1.75
C TRP A 151 8.45 18.00 -0.97
N GLN A 152 8.35 17.93 0.36
CA GLN A 152 9.35 17.38 1.26
C GLN A 152 9.40 15.85 1.29
N THR A 153 8.39 15.18 0.73
CA THR A 153 8.29 13.72 0.70
C THR A 153 9.49 13.14 -0.03
N LYS A 154 10.12 12.14 0.58
CA LYS A 154 11.21 11.40 -0.04
C LYS A 154 10.63 10.36 -0.97
N ASN A 155 10.96 10.45 -2.26
CA ASN A 155 10.50 9.50 -3.26
C ASN A 155 11.71 9.04 -4.06
N GLU A 156 11.78 7.74 -4.33
CA GLU A 156 12.78 7.17 -5.22
C GLU A 156 12.28 7.20 -6.67
N TYR A 157 13.06 7.80 -7.59
CA TYR A 157 12.77 7.85 -9.02
C TYR A 157 13.79 7.04 -9.81
N THR A 158 13.33 6.05 -10.54
CA THR A 158 14.17 5.29 -11.47
C THR A 158 14.01 5.80 -12.90
N VAL A 159 15.12 6.20 -13.53
CA VAL A 159 15.18 6.63 -14.93
C VAL A 159 15.79 5.51 -15.76
N TYR A 160 15.06 5.02 -16.75
CA TYR A 160 15.52 4.00 -17.69
C TYR A 160 15.90 4.62 -19.03
N PHE A 161 17.13 4.36 -19.50
CA PHE A 161 17.62 4.85 -20.78
C PHE A 161 17.47 3.77 -21.85
N TYR A 162 16.58 4.00 -22.81
CA TYR A 162 16.38 3.12 -23.96
C TYR A 162 17.00 3.70 -25.22
N HIS A 163 17.61 2.86 -26.04
CA HIS A 163 18.15 3.22 -27.33
C HIS A 163 17.78 2.19 -28.38
N ARG A 164 17.41 2.66 -29.58
CA ARG A 164 17.14 1.84 -30.75
C ARG A 164 17.86 2.43 -31.95
N ALA A 165 18.90 1.74 -32.42
CA ALA A 165 19.65 2.15 -33.59
C ALA A 165 18.86 1.89 -34.88
N TRP A 166 19.29 2.52 -35.98
CA TRP A 166 18.72 2.26 -37.29
C TRP A 166 18.91 0.79 -37.69
N GLY A 167 17.83 0.15 -38.15
CA GLY A 167 17.82 -1.28 -38.50
C GLY A 167 17.61 -2.22 -37.32
N GLU A 168 17.60 -1.74 -36.07
CA GLU A 168 17.30 -2.58 -34.91
C GLU A 168 15.79 -2.89 -34.80
N ARG A 169 15.49 -4.12 -34.35
CA ARG A 169 14.14 -4.66 -34.27
C ARG A 169 13.51 -4.54 -32.88
N TYR A 170 14.25 -4.06 -31.89
CA TYR A 170 13.81 -3.94 -30.50
C TYR A 170 14.47 -2.75 -29.81
N ASP A 171 13.88 -2.28 -28.72
CA ASP A 171 14.45 -1.21 -27.88
C ASP A 171 15.40 -1.82 -26.85
N ARG A 172 16.63 -1.31 -26.79
CA ARG A 172 17.65 -1.77 -25.85
C ARG A 172 17.67 -0.89 -24.61
N LEU A 173 17.56 -1.49 -23.43
CA LEU A 173 17.90 -0.80 -22.19
C LEU A 173 19.43 -0.66 -22.12
N ILE A 174 19.94 0.56 -22.28
CA ILE A 174 21.38 0.86 -22.28
C ILE A 174 21.90 1.31 -20.92
N GLY A 175 21.00 1.63 -19.98
CA GLY A 175 21.34 1.96 -18.61
C GLY A 175 20.11 2.35 -17.80
N TYR A 176 20.28 2.45 -16.49
CA TYR A 176 19.30 3.04 -15.59
C TYR A 176 20.01 3.79 -14.47
N CYS A 177 19.34 4.75 -13.85
CA CYS A 177 19.78 5.37 -12.61
C CYS A 177 18.61 5.53 -11.65
N VAL A 178 18.94 5.57 -10.35
CA VAL A 178 17.99 5.78 -9.25
C VAL A 178 18.36 7.10 -8.58
N ILE A 179 17.38 7.96 -8.35
CA ILE A 179 17.53 9.29 -7.76
C ILE A 179 16.55 9.42 -6.60
N ASP A 180 17.04 9.85 -5.44
CA ASP A 180 16.25 10.11 -4.22
C ASP A 180 15.90 11.59 -4.06
#